data_AF-E6LJC7-F1
#
_entry.id   AF-E6LJC7-F1
#
_cell.length_a   1.000
_cell.length_b   1.000
_cell.length_c   1.000
_cell.angle_alpha   90.00
_cell.angle_beta   90.00
_cell.angle_gamma   90.00
#
_symmetry.space_group_name_H-M   'P 1'
#
loop_
_entity.id
_entity.type
_entity.pdbx_description
1 polymer ?
#
loop_
_entity_poly.entity_id
_entity_poly.type
_entity_poly.pdbx_seq_one_letter_code
_entity_poly.pdbx_strand_id
1 'polypeptide(L)'
;MKYTVFYKTDGTVVSIASEQADIENIRIGTFEVPDGNVIDSIDTSKKEHVAVSHATPMTNAAELAAVKKQAELNSAGIAELTDVVMNGGSKA
;
A
#
# COMPACT_ATOMS: atom_id res chain seq x y z
N MET A 1 -31.38 1.99 -2.37
CA MET A 1 -29.93 2.20 -2.16
C MET A 1 -29.58 3.55 -2.77
N LYS A 2 -28.89 4.43 -2.04
CA LYS A 2 -28.51 5.77 -2.51
C LYS A 2 -26.99 5.86 -2.60
N TYR A 3 -26.49 6.65 -3.55
CA TYR A 3 -25.06 6.81 -3.80
C TYR A 3 -24.74 8.30 -3.97
N THR A 4 -23.55 8.69 -3.51
CA THR A 4 -23.01 10.03 -3.76
C THR A 4 -22.09 9.92 -4.97
N VAL A 5 -22.41 10.65 -6.03
CA VAL A 5 -21.66 10.62 -7.30
C VAL A 5 -20.92 11.93 -7.48
N PHE A 6 -19.62 11.84 -7.73
CA PHE A 6 -18.80 12.95 -8.19
C PHE A 6 -18.85 12.95 -9.71
N TYR A 7 -19.53 13.93 -10.32
CA TYR A 7 -19.66 14.05 -11.77
C TYR A 7 -19.32 15.47 -12.24
N LYS A 8 -18.89 15.57 -13.48
CA LYS A 8 -18.61 16.85 -14.15
C LYS A 8 -19.90 17.50 -14.61
N THR A 9 -19.85 18.78 -14.96
CA THR A 9 -21.00 19.53 -15.49
C THR A 9 -21.57 18.95 -16.79
N ASP A 10 -20.79 18.16 -17.53
CA ASP A 10 -21.20 17.46 -18.74
C ASP A 10 -21.89 16.10 -18.47
N GLY A 11 -22.02 15.70 -17.20
CA GLY A 11 -22.61 14.42 -16.80
C GLY A 11 -21.63 13.25 -16.71
N THR A 12 -20.35 13.46 -17.01
CA THR A 12 -19.31 12.41 -16.88
C THR A 12 -19.07 12.07 -15.41
N VAL A 13 -19.20 10.80 -15.05
CA VAL A 13 -18.92 10.30 -13.70
C VAL A 13 -17.41 10.19 -13.48
N VAL A 14 -16.93 10.81 -12.41
CA VAL A 14 -15.53 10.77 -11.98
C VAL A 14 -15.33 9.70 -10.91
N SER A 15 -16.24 9.64 -9.92
CA SER A 15 -16.17 8.65 -8.83
C SER A 15 -17.55 8.44 -8.20
N ILE A 16 -17.78 7.25 -7.66
CA ILE A 16 -19.01 6.88 -6.96
C ILE A 16 -18.63 6.45 -5.55
N ALA A 17 -19.26 7.06 -4.56
CA ALA A 17 -19.13 6.71 -3.15
C ALA A 17 -20.48 6.26 -2.59
N SER A 18 -20.43 5.52 -1.47
CA SER A 18 -21.62 5.26 -0.65
C SER A 18 -22.27 6.57 -0.21
N GLU A 19 -23.58 6.54 0.07
CA GLU A 19 -24.35 7.70 0.53
C GLU A 19 -23.61 8.47 1.64
N GLN A 20 -23.29 9.72 1.36
CA GLN A 20 -22.80 10.68 2.34
C GLN A 20 -23.99 11.49 2.84
N ALA A 21 -24.19 11.52 4.15
CA ALA A 21 -25.34 12.21 4.76
C ALA A 21 -25.22 13.74 4.73
N ASP A 22 -24.01 14.27 4.59
CA ASP A 22 -23.71 15.70 4.71
C ASP A 22 -22.83 16.18 3.55
N ILE A 23 -23.43 16.27 2.37
CA ILE A 23 -22.74 16.63 1.13
C ILE A 23 -22.24 18.08 1.16
N GLU A 24 -22.92 18.97 1.89
CA GLU A 24 -22.58 20.40 1.97
C GLU A 24 -21.24 20.64 2.69
N ASN A 25 -20.85 19.75 3.60
CA ASN A 25 -19.55 19.79 4.27
C ASN A 25 -18.43 19.03 3.55
N ILE A 26 -18.69 18.43 2.39
CA ILE A 26 -17.66 17.77 1.58
C ILE A 26 -16.92 18.81 0.74
N ARG A 27 -15.62 18.96 0.99
CA ARG A 27 -14.75 19.86 0.22
C ARG A 27 -13.94 19.06 -0.79
N ILE A 28 -14.02 19.46 -2.06
CA ILE A 28 -13.23 18.87 -3.15
C ILE A 28 -11.95 19.70 -3.29
N GLY A 29 -10.80 19.05 -3.21
CA GLY A 29 -9.49 19.67 -3.38
C GLY A 29 -8.56 18.76 -4.18
N THR A 30 -7.62 19.36 -4.90
CA THR A 30 -6.55 18.66 -5.61
C THR A 30 -5.26 18.90 -4.84
N PHE A 31 -4.57 17.81 -4.48
CA PHE A 31 -3.32 17.86 -3.74
C PHE A 31 -2.27 17.08 -4.51
N GLU A 32 -1.08 17.66 -4.62
CA GLU A 32 0.09 16.94 -5.13
C GLU A 32 0.59 16.01 -4.03
N VAL A 33 0.64 14.70 -4.34
CA VAL A 33 1.26 13.70 -3.49
C VAL A 33 2.40 13.02 -4.24
N PRO A 34 3.48 12.63 -3.55
CA PRO A 34 4.56 11.86 -4.18
C PRO A 34 4.04 10.54 -4.76
N ASP A 35 4.64 10.11 -5.87
CA ASP A 35 4.34 8.82 -6.49
C ASP A 35 4.52 7.67 -5.49
N GLY A 36 3.54 6.77 -5.43
CA GLY A 36 3.52 5.65 -4.48
C GLY A 36 2.99 6.01 -3.08
N ASN A 37 2.54 7.25 -2.87
CA ASN A 37 1.88 7.62 -1.62
C ASN A 37 0.35 7.57 -1.76
N VAL A 38 -0.32 7.24 -0.65
CA VAL A 38 -1.78 7.32 -0.51
C VAL A 38 -2.12 8.45 0.46
N ILE A 39 -3.18 9.20 0.18
CA ILE A 39 -3.69 10.25 1.08
C ILE A 39 -4.46 9.57 2.21
N ASP A 40 -4.00 9.74 3.45
CA ASP A 40 -4.70 9.22 4.63
C ASP A 40 -5.61 10.27 5.24
N SER A 41 -5.18 11.53 5.25
CA SER A 41 -5.96 12.63 5.80
C SER A 41 -5.58 13.97 5.17
N ILE A 42 -6.47 14.95 5.31
CA ILE A 42 -6.21 16.34 4.93
C ILE A 42 -6.05 17.15 6.21
N ASP A 43 -4.90 17.80 6.38
CA ASP A 43 -4.69 18.77 7.44
C ASP A 43 -5.41 20.08 7.07
N THR A 44 -6.50 20.36 7.78
CA THR A 44 -7.32 21.57 7.62
C THR A 44 -6.98 22.67 8.63
N SER A 45 -5.96 22.45 9.49
CA SER A 45 -5.56 23.41 10.53
C SER A 45 -4.86 24.64 9.94
N LYS A 46 -4.38 24.55 8.70
CA LYS A 46 -3.67 25.60 7.98
C LYS A 46 -4.62 26.31 6.99
N LYS A 47 -4.29 27.55 6.63
CA LYS A 47 -5.03 28.34 5.62
C LYS A 47 -5.10 27.62 4.27
N GLU A 48 -4.02 26.93 3.91
CA GLU A 48 -3.99 26.00 2.79
C GLU A 48 -4.07 24.58 3.34
N HIS A 49 -5.07 23.83 2.89
CA HIS A 49 -5.20 22.43 3.25
C HIS A 49 -3.98 21.65 2.70
N VAL A 50 -3.45 20.70 3.47
CA VAL A 50 -2.31 19.89 3.04
C VAL A 50 -2.69 18.41 3.09
N ALA A 51 -2.39 17.67 2.03
CA ALA A 51 -2.54 16.22 2.04
C ALA A 51 -1.46 15.58 2.90
N VAL A 52 -1.87 14.89 3.96
CA VAL A 52 -1.01 14.01 4.74
C VAL A 52 -1.04 12.65 4.06
N SER A 53 0.05 12.32 3.39
CA SER A 53 0.18 11.07 2.63
C SER A 53 1.27 10.19 3.25
N HIS A 54 1.01 8.89 3.38
CA HIS A 54 2.05 7.92 3.71
C HIS A 54 2.46 7.13 2.46
N ALA A 55 3.74 6.78 2.37
CA ALA A 55 4.24 5.90 1.34
C ALA A 55 3.58 4.53 1.51
N THR A 56 2.86 4.07 0.49
CA THR A 56 2.53 2.65 0.43
C THR A 56 3.84 1.91 0.16
N PRO A 57 4.25 0.96 1.02
CA PRO A 57 5.45 0.20 0.77
C PRO A 57 5.18 -0.77 -0.39
N MET A 58 5.23 -0.28 -1.62
CA MET A 58 5.53 -1.14 -2.75
C MET A 58 7.02 -1.45 -2.68
N THR A 59 7.36 -2.62 -2.14
CA THR A 59 8.69 -3.21 -2.30
C THR A 59 9.06 -3.14 -3.78
N ASN A 60 10.15 -2.47 -4.10
CA ASN A 60 10.58 -2.38 -5.50
C ASN A 60 11.01 -3.77 -6.00
N ALA A 61 10.98 -3.99 -7.32
CA ALA A 61 11.31 -5.30 -7.90
C ALA A 61 12.72 -5.80 -7.51
N ALA A 62 13.66 -4.88 -7.25
CA ALA A 62 15.02 -5.19 -6.82
C ALA A 62 15.07 -5.73 -5.38
N GLU A 63 14.33 -5.10 -4.45
CA GLU A 63 14.18 -5.57 -3.08
C GLU A 63 13.45 -6.91 -3.03
N LEU A 64 12.42 -7.11 -3.85
CA LEU A 64 11.74 -8.40 -3.98
C LEU A 64 12.69 -9.50 -4.47
N ALA A 65 13.55 -9.19 -5.46
CA ALA A 65 14.56 -10.13 -5.95
C ALA A 65 15.61 -10.46 -4.87
N ALA A 66 16.04 -9.47 -4.08
CA ALA A 66 16.97 -9.66 -2.98
C ALA A 66 16.37 -10.56 -1.88
N VAL A 67 15.10 -10.34 -1.51
CA VAL A 67 14.38 -11.17 -0.55
C VAL A 67 14.20 -12.60 -1.06
N LYS A 68 13.84 -12.78 -2.34
CA LYS A 68 13.74 -14.12 -2.96
C LYS A 68 15.08 -14.87 -2.94
N LYS A 69 16.17 -14.20 -3.31
CA LYS A 69 17.51 -14.79 -3.28
C LYS A 69 17.92 -15.19 -1.86
N GLN A 70 17.61 -14.36 -0.86
CA GLN A 70 17.88 -14.70 0.53
C GLN A 70 17.05 -15.91 1.00
N ALA A 71 15.79 -16.00 0.58
CA ALA A 71 14.92 -17.13 0.90
C ALA A 71 15.43 -18.45 0.27
N GLU A 72 15.90 -18.41 -0.97
CA GLU A 72 16.51 -19.56 -1.65
C GLU A 72 17.77 -20.04 -0.92
N LEU A 73 18.68 -19.12 -0.57
CA LEU A 73 19.89 -19.44 0.19
C LEU A 73 19.57 -20.03 1.56
N ASN A 74 18.57 -19.47 2.26
CA ASN A 74 18.13 -20.00 3.55
C ASN A 74 17.53 -21.41 3.38
N SER A 75 16.72 -21.65 2.35
CA SER A 75 16.16 -22.96 2.06
C SER A 75 17.25 -24.01 1.78
N ALA A 76 18.28 -23.64 1.00
CA ALA A 76 19.42 -24.51 0.73
C ALA A 76 20.21 -24.81 2.01
N GLY A 77 20.52 -23.79 2.81
CA GLY A 77 21.24 -23.96 4.08
C GLY A 77 20.46 -24.80 5.11
N ILE A 78 19.13 -24.66 5.17
CA ILE A 78 18.29 -25.51 6.03
C ILE A 78 18.30 -26.97 5.55
N ALA A 79 18.28 -27.21 4.24
CA ALA A 79 18.36 -28.57 3.69
C ALA A 79 19.71 -29.22 4.02
N GLU A 80 20.82 -28.50 3.87
CA GLU A 80 22.16 -28.99 4.25
C GLU A 80 22.28 -29.26 5.75
N LEU A 81 21.80 -28.34 6.60
CA LEU A 81 21.78 -28.54 8.05
C LEU A 81 20.93 -29.75 8.44
N THR A 82 19.78 -29.95 7.77
CA THR A 82 18.91 -31.10 8.00
C THR A 82 19.62 -32.40 7.61
N ASP A 83 20.33 -32.43 6.48
CA ASP A 83 21.13 -33.60 6.07
C ASP A 83 22.27 -33.88 7.06
N VAL A 84 22.99 -32.85 7.53
CA VAL A 84 24.03 -33.02 8.57
C VAL A 84 23.43 -33.56 9.87
N VAL A 85 22.27 -33.08 10.31
CA VAL A 85 21.62 -33.56 11.53
C VAL A 85 21.09 -34.98 11.37
N MET A 86 20.47 -35.31 10.23
CA MET A 86 19.87 -36.62 9.99
C MET A 86 20.90 -37.71 9.67
N ASN A 87 21.99 -37.37 8.96
CA ASN A 87 22.97 -38.32 8.45
C ASN A 87 24.30 -38.27 9.22
N GLY A 88 24.67 -37.13 9.80
CA GLY A 88 25.89 -36.95 10.60
C GLY A 88 25.78 -37.44 12.05
N GLY A 89 24.56 -37.60 12.58
CA GLY A 89 24.31 -38.11 13.93
C GLY A 89 24.45 -39.64 14.11
N SER A 90 24.66 -40.39 13.01
CA SER A 90 24.72 -41.86 13.04
C SER A 90 26.12 -42.44 13.35
N LYS A 91 27.10 -41.61 13.72
CA LYS A 91 28.42 -42.06 14.17
C LYS A 91 28.80 -41.41 15.50
N ALA A 92 28.09 -41.77 16.57
CA ALA A 92 28.55 -41.66 17.94
C ALA A 92 28.04 -42.87 18.74
#